data_AF-A0A3A6PPP3-F1
#
_entry.id   AF-A0A3A6PPP3-F1
#
_cell.length_a   1.000
_cell.length_b   1.000
_cell.length_c   1.000
_cell.angle_alpha   90.00
_cell.angle_beta   90.00
_cell.angle_gamma   90.00
#
_symmetry.space_group_name_H-M   'P 1'
#
loop_
_entity.id
_entity.type
_entity.pdbx_description
1 polymer ?
#
loop_
_entity_poly.entity_id
_entity_poly.type
_entity_poly.pdbx_seq_one_letter_code
_entity_poly.pdbx_strand_id
1 'polypeptide(L)'
;MVVLAILNLAVGLVATTVVAVDTHRRGLSTRMQAGWIGFVAVSSIGGSVAVAAGDAGLLRLLQFGRDPMLVVTPVQLLATVLIAGVTLSALAVLAYGFGSRYGPLAAA
;
A
#
# COMPACT_ATOMS: atom_id res chain seq x y z
N MET A 1 -2.70 -2.93 16.88
CA MET A 1 -3.34 -2.26 15.72
C MET A 1 -2.65 -0.95 15.38
N VAL A 2 -2.65 0.05 16.27
CA VAL A 2 -2.12 1.40 15.98
C VAL A 2 -0.65 1.39 15.55
N VAL A 3 0.23 0.67 16.27
CA VAL A 3 1.67 0.62 15.93
C VAL A 3 1.93 0.05 14.53
N LEU A 4 1.22 -1.02 14.12
CA LEU A 4 1.39 -1.59 12.77
C LEU A 4 0.76 -0.73 11.67
N ALA A 5 -0.36 -0.06 11.96
CA ALA A 5 -0.92 0.92 11.05
C ALA A 5 0.06 2.08 10.80
N ILE A 6 0.71 2.58 11.87
CA ILE A 6 1.77 3.60 11.77
C ILE A 6 2.95 3.07 10.96
N LEU A 7 3.38 1.81 11.16
CA LEU A 7 4.46 1.21 10.39
C LEU A 7 4.11 1.11 8.90
N ASN A 8 2.92 0.64 8.54
CA ASN A 8 2.46 0.59 7.16
C ASN A 8 2.37 2.00 6.53
N LEU A 9 1.89 2.98 7.28
CA LEU A 9 1.90 4.39 6.88
C LEU A 9 3.31 4.91 6.64
N ALA A 10 4.25 4.61 7.54
CA ALA A 10 5.65 5.00 7.39
C ALA A 10 6.29 4.34 6.16
N VAL A 11 6.03 3.06 5.92
CA VAL A 11 6.49 2.35 4.71
C VAL A 11 5.91 2.99 3.44
N GLY A 12 4.62 3.29 3.42
CA GLY A 12 3.98 3.96 2.29
C GLY A 12 4.51 5.38 2.06
N LEU A 13 4.81 6.11 3.13
CA LEU A 13 5.44 7.43 3.04
C LEU A 13 6.84 7.32 2.43
N VAL A 14 7.67 6.41 2.94
CA VAL A 14 9.02 6.14 2.41
C VAL A 14 8.96 5.75 0.93
N ALA A 15 8.07 4.83 0.56
CA ALA A 15 7.90 4.42 -0.84
C ALA A 15 7.54 5.61 -1.74
N THR A 16 6.62 6.46 -1.28
CA THR A 16 6.20 7.67 -2.01
C THR A 16 7.34 8.67 -2.12
N THR A 17 8.11 8.90 -1.06
CA THR A 17 9.27 9.82 -1.07
C THR A 17 10.37 9.31 -2.00
N VAL A 18 10.67 8.01 -2.00
CA VAL A 18 11.66 7.43 -2.91
C VAL A 18 11.26 7.67 -4.36
N VAL A 19 9.98 7.43 -4.71
CA VAL A 19 9.46 7.68 -6.07
C VAL A 19 9.48 9.17 -6.41
N ALA A 20 9.11 10.04 -5.47
CA ALA A 20 9.16 11.48 -5.67
C ALA A 20 10.59 11.99 -5.95
N VAL A 21 11.58 11.47 -5.23
CA VAL A 21 12.99 11.78 -5.45
C VAL A 21 13.49 11.21 -6.77
N ASP A 22 13.14 9.97 -7.11
CA ASP A 22 13.58 9.34 -8.37
C ASP A 22 12.99 10.03 -9.60
N THR A 23 11.68 10.32 -9.59
CA THR A 23 10.99 11.05 -10.67
C THR A 23 11.60 12.44 -10.90
N HIS A 24 11.92 13.17 -9.83
CA HIS A 24 12.60 14.46 -9.90
C HIS A 24 14.03 14.34 -10.44
N ARG A 25 14.82 13.37 -9.93
CA ARG A 25 16.19 13.12 -10.41
C ARG A 25 16.25 12.74 -11.89
N ARG A 26 15.22 12.05 -12.38
CA ARG A 26 15.09 11.64 -13.79
C ARG A 26 14.51 12.72 -14.70
N GLY A 27 14.12 13.88 -14.16
CA GLY A 27 13.58 14.99 -14.95
C GLY A 27 12.30 14.65 -15.70
N LEU A 28 11.46 13.76 -15.14
CA LEU A 28 10.18 13.42 -15.77
C LEU A 28 9.25 14.64 -15.83
N SER A 29 8.36 14.67 -16.82
CA SER A 29 7.36 15.75 -16.91
C SER A 29 6.49 15.82 -15.65
N THR A 30 6.06 17.02 -15.26
CA THR A 30 5.27 17.25 -14.04
C THR A 30 4.01 16.37 -13.98
N ARG A 31 3.39 16.11 -15.13
CA ARG A 31 2.23 15.22 -15.24
C ARG A 31 2.59 13.76 -14.91
N MET A 32 3.70 13.29 -15.43
CA MET A 32 4.22 11.94 -15.20
C MET A 32 4.63 11.75 -13.75
N GLN A 33 5.28 12.77 -13.19
CA GLN A 33 5.68 12.82 -11.78
C GLN A 33 4.46 12.75 -10.86
N ALA A 34 3.46 13.62 -11.07
CA ALA A 34 2.23 13.61 -10.28
C ALA A 34 1.47 12.29 -10.40
N GLY A 35 1.41 11.70 -11.61
CA GLY A 35 0.78 10.40 -11.84
C GLY A 35 1.42 9.27 -11.04
N TRP A 36 2.75 9.14 -11.10
CA TRP A 36 3.47 8.07 -10.40
C TRP A 36 3.50 8.27 -8.89
N ILE A 37 3.74 9.50 -8.41
CA ILE A 37 3.69 9.82 -6.98
C ILE A 37 2.29 9.52 -6.44
N GLY A 38 1.25 9.99 -7.13
CA GLY A 38 -0.14 9.77 -6.74
C GLY A 38 -0.51 8.29 -6.71
N PHE A 39 -0.14 7.53 -7.75
CA PHE A 39 -0.34 6.09 -7.80
C PHE A 39 0.29 5.38 -6.59
N VAL A 40 1.59 5.62 -6.33
CA VAL A 40 2.30 4.98 -5.22
C VAL A 40 1.71 5.38 -3.87
N ALA A 41 1.35 6.66 -3.68
CA ALA A 41 0.73 7.15 -2.46
C ALA A 41 -0.62 6.47 -2.21
N VAL A 42 -1.50 6.40 -3.22
CA VAL A 42 -2.82 5.77 -3.11
C VAL A 42 -2.70 4.27 -2.87
N SER A 43 -1.84 3.56 -3.61
CA SER A 43 -1.66 2.12 -3.44
C SER A 43 -1.05 1.76 -2.09
N SER A 44 -0.07 2.52 -1.60
CA SER A 44 0.65 2.20 -0.37
C SER A 44 -0.13 2.65 0.87
N ILE A 45 -0.53 3.93 0.92
CA ILE A 45 -1.22 4.51 2.07
C ILE A 45 -2.69 4.10 2.05
N GLY A 46 -3.37 4.30 0.93
CA GLY A 46 -4.78 3.94 0.77
C GLY A 46 -5.00 2.43 0.90
N GLY A 47 -4.12 1.62 0.30
CA GLY A 47 -4.16 0.16 0.43
C GLY A 47 -3.99 -0.32 1.87
N SER A 48 -3.07 0.29 2.62
CA SER A 48 -2.87 -0.04 4.04
C SER A 48 -4.08 0.30 4.91
N VAL A 49 -4.73 1.44 4.64
CA VAL A 49 -5.97 1.84 5.32
C VAL A 49 -7.12 0.91 4.96
N ALA A 50 -7.27 0.54 3.68
CA ALA A 50 -8.31 -0.36 3.21
C ALA A 50 -8.19 -1.75 3.84
N VAL A 51 -6.98 -2.29 3.94
CA VAL A 51 -6.73 -3.59 4.61
C VAL A 51 -7.10 -3.51 6.09
N ALA A 52 -6.71 -2.45 6.80
CA ALA A 52 -7.06 -2.27 8.22
C ALA A 52 -8.58 -2.11 8.44
N ALA A 53 -9.27 -1.40 7.54
CA ALA A 53 -10.71 -1.17 7.62
C ALA A 53 -11.53 -2.42 7.26
N GLY A 54 -11.13 -3.13 6.20
CA GLY A 54 -11.77 -4.37 5.76
C GLY A 54 -11.69 -5.47 6.82
N ASP A 55 -10.55 -5.57 7.49
CA ASP A 55 -10.33 -6.52 8.58
C ASP A 55 -11.22 -6.24 9.81
N ALA A 56 -11.34 -4.97 10.22
CA ALA A 56 -12.25 -4.57 11.29
C ALA A 56 -13.73 -4.77 10.94
N GLY A 57 -14.12 -4.57 9.68
CA GLY A 57 -15.47 -4.81 9.18
C GLY A 57 -15.81 -6.30 9.10
N LEU A 58 -14.88 -7.13 8.62
CA LEU A 58 -15.03 -8.58 8.49
C LEU A 58 -15.18 -9.25 9.86
N LEU A 59 -14.36 -8.87 10.84
CA LEU A 59 -14.47 -9.36 12.22
C LEU A 59 -15.86 -9.07 12.82
N ARG A 60 -16.40 -7.88 12.58
CA ARG A 60 -17.75 -7.50 13.05
C ARG A 60 -18.84 -8.27 12.32
N LEU A 61 -18.68 -8.54 11.02
CA LEU A 61 -19.64 -9.31 10.22
C LEU A 61 -19.67 -10.78 10.65
N LEU A 62 -18.51 -11.37 10.92
CA LEU A 62 -18.38 -12.76 11.39
C LEU A 62 -18.97 -13.00 12.78
N GLN A 63 -19.07 -11.95 13.61
CA GLN A 63 -19.75 -11.99 14.90
C GLN A 63 -21.28 -12.00 14.78
N PHE A 64 -21.83 -11.58 13.64
CA PHE A 64 -23.25 -11.64 13.31
C PHE A 64 -23.57 -12.97 12.59
N GLY A 65 -23.78 -14.07 13.31
CA GLY A 65 -24.43 -15.22 12.67
C GLY A 65 -24.33 -16.59 13.33
N ARG A 66 -23.15 -17.07 13.74
CA ARG A 66 -22.96 -18.34 14.48
C ARG A 66 -21.48 -18.64 14.73
N ASP A 67 -21.25 -19.35 15.84
CA ASP A 67 -20.06 -20.07 16.31
C ASP A 67 -18.66 -19.44 16.08
N PRO A 68 -17.95 -19.03 17.14
CA PRO A 68 -16.63 -18.44 17.06
C PRO A 68 -15.55 -19.53 16.87
N MET A 69 -15.56 -20.25 15.74
CA MET A 69 -14.55 -21.29 15.45
C MET A 69 -13.38 -20.84 14.57
N LEU A 70 -13.42 -19.63 14.00
CA LEU A 70 -12.23 -19.01 13.41
C LEU A 70 -11.65 -18.00 14.41
N VAL A 71 -10.99 -18.52 15.45
CA VAL A 71 -10.14 -17.70 16.32
C VAL A 71 -8.87 -17.36 15.54
N VAL A 72 -8.98 -16.43 14.58
CA VAL A 72 -7.80 -15.78 14.03
C VAL A 72 -7.16 -15.05 15.21
N THR A 73 -5.97 -15.50 15.60
CA THR A 73 -5.28 -14.87 16.72
C THR A 73 -5.01 -13.40 16.36
N PRO A 74 -5.10 -12.45 17.32
CA PRO A 74 -4.80 -11.05 17.06
C PRO A 74 -3.44 -10.86 16.37
N VAL A 75 -2.47 -11.73 16.67
CA VAL A 75 -1.14 -11.74 16.04
C VAL A 75 -1.19 -12.13 14.56
N GLN A 76 -1.97 -13.13 14.19
CA GLN A 76 -2.10 -13.57 12.79
C GLN A 76 -2.80 -12.51 11.93
N LEU A 77 -3.81 -11.86 12.50
CA LEU A 77 -4.50 -10.72 11.91
C LEU A 77 -3.54 -9.54 11.68
N LEU A 78 -2.77 -9.18 12.72
CA LEU A 78 -1.71 -8.16 12.67
C LEU A 78 -0.65 -8.46 11.61
N ALA A 79 -0.19 -9.71 11.52
CA ALA A 79 0.76 -10.13 10.50
C ALA A 79 0.19 -9.97 9.09
N THR A 80 -1.08 -10.31 8.89
CA THR A 80 -1.74 -10.22 7.58
C THR A 80 -1.85 -8.77 7.10
N VAL A 81 -2.26 -7.86 8.00
CA VAL A 81 -2.35 -6.41 7.69
C VAL A 81 -0.98 -5.82 7.34
N LEU A 82 0.06 -6.20 8.09
CA LEU A 82 1.42 -5.74 7.84
C LEU A 82 1.96 -6.27 6.50
N ILE A 83 1.85 -7.58 6.27
CA ILE A 83 2.33 -8.23 5.04
C ILE A 83 1.62 -7.64 3.82
N ALA A 84 0.30 -7.46 3.87
CA ALA A 84 -0.45 -6.89 2.76
C ALA A 84 -0.04 -5.44 2.47
N GLY A 85 0.10 -4.58 3.49
CA GLY A 85 0.53 -3.19 3.32
C GLY A 85 1.94 -3.06 2.72
N VAL A 86 2.89 -3.86 3.22
CA VAL A 86 4.25 -3.90 2.68
C VAL A 86 4.26 -4.44 1.26
N THR A 87 3.49 -5.49 0.97
CA THR A 87 3.39 -6.08 -0.38
C THR A 87 2.83 -5.07 -1.37
N LEU A 88 1.75 -4.36 -1.03
CA LEU A 88 1.18 -3.32 -1.88
C LEU A 88 2.18 -2.20 -2.16
N SER A 89 2.93 -1.78 -1.14
CA SER A 89 3.97 -0.76 -1.29
C SER A 89 5.09 -1.24 -2.22
N ALA A 90 5.57 -2.47 -2.04
CA ALA A 90 6.59 -3.07 -2.89
C ALA A 90 6.13 -3.20 -4.34
N LEU A 91 4.90 -3.70 -4.57
CA LEU A 91 4.31 -3.81 -5.90
C LEU A 91 4.13 -2.44 -6.56
N ALA A 92 3.72 -1.42 -5.82
CA ALA A 92 3.58 -0.07 -6.36
C ALA A 92 4.93 0.52 -6.81
N VAL A 93 5.99 0.32 -6.02
CA VAL A 93 7.34 0.75 -6.38
C VAL A 93 7.88 -0.04 -7.57
N LEU A 94 7.64 -1.35 -7.63
CA LEU A 94 8.03 -2.18 -8.78
C LEU A 94 7.28 -1.78 -10.06
N ALA A 95 5.97 -1.52 -9.96
CA ALA A 95 5.16 -1.04 -11.06
C ALA A 95 5.64 0.33 -11.56
N TYR A 96 6.03 1.24 -10.66
CA TYR A 96 6.72 2.47 -11.02
C TYR A 96 8.04 2.20 -11.74
N GLY A 97 8.91 1.36 -11.18
CA GLY A 97 10.22 1.06 -11.73
C GLY A 97 10.15 0.48 -13.14
N PHE A 98 9.23 -0.48 -13.37
CA PHE A 98 8.97 -1.05 -14.68
C PHE A 98 8.27 -0.07 -15.61
N GLY A 99 7.15 0.52 -15.17
CA GLY A 99 6.30 1.37 -16.00
C GLY A 99 6.99 2.65 -16.46
N SER A 100 7.86 3.23 -15.63
CA SER A 100 8.62 4.43 -15.98
C SER A 100 9.84 4.18 -16.88
N ARG A 101 10.26 2.92 -17.07
CA ARG A 101 11.45 2.56 -17.88
C ARG A 101 11.10 1.79 -19.15
N TYR A 102 10.09 0.94 -19.08
CA TYR A 102 9.70 0.02 -20.15
C TYR A 102 8.22 0.14 -20.54
N GLY A 103 7.45 0.98 -19.83
CA GLY A 103 6.03 1.15 -20.08
C GLY A 103 5.74 2.10 -21.25
N PRO A 104 4.48 2.14 -21.72
CA PRO A 104 4.04 3.00 -22.83
C PRO A 104 4.25 4.50 -22.55
N LEU A 105 4.43 4.86 -21.29
CA LEU A 105 4.68 6.24 -20.83
C LEU A 105 6.17 6.61 -20.82
N ALA A 106 7.08 5.66 -21.06
CA ALA A 106 8.50 5.92 -21.21
C ALA A 106 8.88 6.41 -22.63
N ALA A 107 7.98 6.19 -23.60
CA ALA A 107 8.15 6.58 -25.00
C ALA A 107 7.48 7.92 -25.36
N ALA A 108 6.90 8.62 -24.37
CA ALA A 108 6.17 9.88 -24.53
C ALA A 108 7.05 11.09 -24.17
#